data_AF-A0A440AXZ8-F1
#
_entry.id   AF-A0A440AXZ8-F1
#
_cell.length_a   1.000
_cell.length_b   1.000
_cell.length_c   1.000
_cell.angle_alpha   90.00
_cell.angle_beta   90.00
_cell.angle_gamma   90.00
#
_symmetry.space_group_name_H-M   'P 1'
#
loop_
_entity.id
_entity.type
_entity.pdbx_description
1 polymer ?
#
loop_
_entity_poly.entity_id
_entity_poly.type
_entity_poly.pdbx_seq_one_letter_code
_entity_poly.pdbx_strand_id
1 'polypeptide(L)'
;RGLDRRSTMALAQGKWLKTHENLIVTGQTGTGKSWLACAFGRQAARLDHSVLYVRVPRLFEDLALARLDGRFPRLIDKLTRAQLLILDDFGTHSLTDQQRFHLFEIVEERYRRKSTLITAQLQGDAGLP
;
A
#
# COMPACT_ATOMS: atom_id res chain seq x y z
N ARG A 1 6.04 21.60 2.36
CA ARG A 1 5.44 20.25 2.55
C ARG A 1 5.10 20.14 4.03
N GLY A 2 3.84 20.14 4.43
CA GLY A 2 3.41 20.15 5.85
C GLY A 2 3.63 18.83 6.60
N LEU A 3 4.62 18.04 6.20
CA LEU A 3 4.99 16.81 6.89
C LEU A 3 5.94 17.17 8.02
N ASP A 4 5.58 16.81 9.25
CA ASP A 4 6.49 16.96 10.38
C ASP A 4 7.76 16.13 10.12
N ARG A 5 8.90 16.83 10.04
CA ARG A 5 10.21 16.22 9.80
C ARG A 5 10.53 15.21 10.89
N ARG A 6 10.18 15.49 12.14
CA ARG A 6 10.48 14.60 13.27
C ARG A 6 9.75 13.27 13.12
N SER A 7 8.44 13.33 12.86
CA SER A 7 7.62 12.15 12.61
C SER A 7 8.11 11.34 11.41
N THR A 8 8.44 12.02 10.30
CA THR A 8 8.97 11.35 9.09
C THR A 8 10.29 10.61 9.37
N MET A 9 11.21 11.26 10.11
CA MET A 9 12.48 10.65 10.48
C MET A 9 12.31 9.50 11.48
N ALA A 10 11.34 9.58 12.40
CA ALA A 10 11.01 8.47 13.30
C ALA A 10 10.50 7.24 12.52
N LEU A 11 9.60 7.44 11.54
CA LEU A 11 9.13 6.37 10.66
C LEU A 11 10.26 5.75 9.82
N ALA A 12 11.24 6.56 9.39
CA ALA A 12 12.39 6.09 8.62
C ALA A 12 13.32 5.14 9.41
N GLN A 13 13.23 5.12 10.75
CA GLN A 13 13.95 4.15 11.59
C GLN A 13 13.35 2.72 11.47
N GLY A 14 12.18 2.56 10.86
CA GLY A 14 11.59 1.26 10.56
C GLY A 14 10.97 0.51 11.75
N LYS A 15 10.83 1.15 12.92
CA LYS A 15 10.20 0.51 14.11
C LYS A 15 8.80 -0.03 13.79
N TRP A 16 8.01 0.73 13.03
CA TRP A 16 6.65 0.37 12.59
C TRP A 16 6.60 -0.93 11.76
N LEU A 17 7.67 -1.28 11.03
CA LEU A 17 7.76 -2.55 10.28
C LEU A 17 7.86 -3.75 11.23
N LYS A 18 8.59 -3.58 12.34
CA LYS A 18 8.79 -4.61 13.37
C LYS A 18 7.54 -4.82 14.22
N THR A 19 6.74 -3.78 14.43
CA THR A 19 5.46 -3.84 15.14
C THR A 19 4.28 -4.13 14.21
N HIS A 20 4.53 -4.37 12.93
CA HIS A 20 3.51 -4.68 11.90
C HIS A 20 2.42 -3.61 11.80
N GLU A 21 2.81 -2.35 12.02
CA GLU A 21 1.93 -1.21 11.83
C GLU A 21 1.78 -0.91 10.34
N ASN A 22 0.62 -0.36 9.98
CA ASN A 22 0.32 0.09 8.62
C ASN A 22 0.46 1.61 8.56
N LEU A 23 0.88 2.13 7.41
CA LEU A 23 0.94 3.56 7.15
C LEU A 23 -0.03 3.94 6.05
N ILE A 24 -0.72 5.06 6.23
CA ILE A 24 -1.53 5.68 5.18
C ILE A 24 -0.96 7.06 4.91
N VAL A 25 -0.59 7.31 3.66
CA VAL A 25 -0.11 8.60 3.18
C VAL A 25 -1.20 9.21 2.32
N THR A 26 -1.92 10.20 2.87
CA THR A 26 -2.98 10.91 2.16
C THR A 26 -2.57 12.33 1.78
N GLY A 27 -3.31 12.92 0.85
CA GLY A 27 -3.12 14.31 0.42
C GLY A 27 -3.52 14.53 -1.03
N GLN A 28 -3.59 15.79 -1.44
CA GLN A 28 -3.95 16.18 -2.81
C GLN A 28 -2.97 15.62 -3.86
N THR A 29 -3.38 15.62 -5.12
CA THR A 29 -2.50 15.25 -6.25
C THR A 29 -1.25 16.13 -6.28
N GLY A 30 -0.10 15.56 -6.68
CA GLY A 30 1.17 16.29 -6.75
C GLY A 30 1.88 16.56 -5.41
N THR A 31 1.31 16.15 -4.26
CA THR A 31 1.92 16.40 -2.93
C THR A 31 3.09 15.45 -2.58
N GLY A 32 3.46 14.53 -3.48
CA GLY A 32 4.62 13.65 -3.31
C GLY A 32 4.34 12.36 -2.53
N LYS A 33 3.09 11.90 -2.46
CA LYS A 33 2.70 10.66 -1.76
C LYS A 33 3.48 9.43 -2.27
N SER A 34 3.47 9.20 -3.58
CA SER A 34 4.21 8.09 -4.20
C SER A 34 5.72 8.22 -3.99
N TRP A 35 6.24 9.46 -4.02
CA TRP A 35 7.66 9.70 -3.71
C TRP A 35 8.00 9.28 -2.27
N LEU A 36 7.15 9.62 -1.30
CA LEU A 36 7.33 9.27 0.10
C LEU A 36 7.20 7.75 0.32
N ALA A 37 6.22 7.12 -0.32
CA ALA A 37 6.06 5.67 -0.32
C ALA A 37 7.32 4.95 -0.84
N CYS A 38 7.88 5.42 -1.97
CA CYS A 38 9.13 4.91 -2.51
C CYS A 38 10.33 5.18 -1.59
N ALA A 39 10.36 6.33 -0.90
CA ALA A 39 11.41 6.64 0.07
C ALA A 39 11.38 5.65 1.25
N PHE A 40 10.19 5.40 1.82
CA PHE A 40 10.02 4.38 2.87
C PHE A 40 10.31 2.97 2.37
N GLY A 41 9.88 2.62 1.15
CA GLY A 41 10.20 1.34 0.53
C GLY A 41 11.72 1.12 0.40
N ARG A 42 12.46 2.10 -0.13
CA ARG A 42 13.92 2.03 -0.21
C ARG A 42 14.57 1.90 1.17
N GLN A 43 14.05 2.63 2.16
CA GLN A 43 14.58 2.56 3.51
C GLN A 43 14.30 1.21 4.18
N ALA A 44 13.10 0.64 3.98
CA ALA A 44 12.76 -0.70 4.44
C ALA A 44 13.69 -1.76 3.83
N ALA A 45 14.00 -1.66 2.54
CA ALA A 45 14.95 -2.55 1.87
C ALA A 45 16.36 -2.43 2.44
N ARG A 46 16.81 -1.22 2.81
CA ARG A 46 18.11 -1.01 3.50
C ARG A 46 18.15 -1.57 4.92
N LEU A 47 16.99 -1.82 5.52
CA LEU A 47 16.83 -2.45 6.81
C LEU A 47 16.54 -3.96 6.66
N ASP A 48 16.89 -4.55 5.52
CA ASP A 48 16.72 -5.97 5.18
C ASP A 48 15.27 -6.48 5.22
N HIS A 49 14.31 -5.60 4.97
CA HIS A 49 12.92 -6.00 4.74
C HIS A 49 12.65 -6.23 3.25
N SER A 50 12.02 -7.34 2.92
CA SER A 50 11.41 -7.57 1.60
C SER A 50 10.31 -6.54 1.33
N VAL A 51 10.38 -5.87 0.17
CA VAL A 51 9.45 -4.82 -0.24
C VAL A 51 8.80 -5.19 -1.56
N LEU A 52 7.48 -5.06 -1.62
CA LEU A 52 6.72 -5.15 -2.86
C LEU A 52 5.96 -3.85 -3.08
N TYR A 53 6.23 -3.17 -4.20
CA TYR A 53 5.50 -1.99 -4.63
C TYR A 53 4.56 -2.35 -5.77
N VAL A 54 3.29 -1.96 -5.64
CA VAL A 54 2.28 -2.10 -6.69
C VAL A 54 1.42 -0.84 -6.78
N ARG A 55 1.06 -0.49 -8.01
CA ARG A 55 0.03 0.50 -8.29
C ARG A 55 -1.32 -0.20 -8.22
N VAL A 56 -2.25 0.29 -7.41
CA VAL A 56 -3.55 -0.36 -7.15
C VAL A 56 -4.36 -0.61 -8.44
N PRO A 57 -4.48 0.33 -9.40
CA PRO A 57 -5.16 0.06 -10.66
C PRO A 57 -4.55 -1.12 -11.43
N ARG A 58 -3.21 -1.17 -11.50
CA ARG A 58 -2.49 -2.24 -12.19
C ARG A 58 -2.63 -3.58 -11.47
N LEU A 59 -2.63 -3.57 -10.14
CA LEU A 59 -2.85 -4.78 -9.34
C LEU A 59 -4.18 -5.45 -9.70
N PHE A 60 -5.25 -4.69 -9.93
CA PHE A 60 -6.54 -5.29 -10.32
C PHE A 60 -6.51 -5.92 -11.70
N GLU A 61 -5.85 -5.28 -12.68
CA GLU A 61 -5.62 -5.88 -14.00
C GLU A 61 -4.85 -7.19 -13.87
N ASP A 62 -3.77 -7.19 -13.07
CA ASP A 62 -2.94 -8.36 -12.85
C ASP A 62 -3.71 -9.48 -12.13
N LEU A 63 -4.56 -9.16 -11.16
CA LEU A 63 -5.43 -10.13 -10.47
C LEU A 63 -6.47 -10.73 -11.41
N ALA A 64 -7.09 -9.92 -12.28
CA ALA A 64 -8.04 -10.40 -13.28
C ALA A 64 -7.38 -11.36 -14.28
N LEU A 65 -6.22 -11.00 -14.81
CA LEU A 65 -5.45 -11.86 -15.72
C LEU A 65 -4.97 -13.15 -15.04
N ALA A 66 -4.47 -13.03 -13.80
CA ALA A 66 -3.98 -14.18 -13.04
C ALA A 66 -5.08 -15.23 -12.75
N ARG A 67 -6.36 -14.81 -12.72
CA ARG A 67 -7.49 -15.75 -12.61
C ARG A 67 -7.70 -16.55 -13.88
N LEU A 68 -7.51 -15.94 -15.05
CA LEU A 68 -7.75 -16.56 -16.34
C LEU A 68 -6.68 -17.62 -16.68
N ASP A 69 -5.46 -17.46 -16.19
CA ASP A 69 -4.32 -18.33 -16.50
C ASP A 69 -3.76 -19.10 -15.29
N GLY A 70 -4.51 -19.14 -14.19
CA GLY A 70 -4.20 -19.95 -13.01
C GLY A 70 -3.07 -19.41 -12.12
N ARG A 71 -2.53 -18.22 -12.39
CA ARG A 71 -1.48 -17.59 -11.56
C ARG A 71 -2.00 -16.91 -10.29
N PHE A 72 -3.31 -16.85 -10.10
CA PHE A 72 -3.94 -16.08 -9.02
C PHE A 72 -3.40 -16.43 -7.61
N PRO A 73 -3.31 -17.71 -7.19
CA PRO A 73 -2.78 -18.05 -5.87
C PRO A 73 -1.34 -17.56 -5.67
N ARG A 74 -0.51 -17.68 -6.71
CA ARG A 74 0.89 -17.24 -6.67
C ARG A 74 1.01 -15.71 -6.54
N LEU A 75 0.11 -14.96 -7.16
CA LEU A 75 0.09 -13.50 -7.04
C LEU A 75 -0.35 -13.09 -5.62
N ILE A 76 -1.39 -13.71 -5.07
CA ILE A 76 -1.81 -13.49 -3.68
C ILE A 76 -0.67 -13.79 -2.70
N ASP A 77 -0.02 -14.95 -2.83
CA ASP A 77 1.12 -15.33 -1.99
C ASP A 77 2.26 -14.30 -2.05
N LYS A 78 2.55 -13.76 -3.23
CA LYS A 78 3.57 -12.72 -3.40
C LYS A 78 3.18 -11.43 -2.64
N LEU A 79 1.91 -11.05 -2.71
CA LEU A 79 1.37 -9.85 -2.05
C LEU A 79 1.34 -9.99 -0.52
N THR A 80 1.01 -11.17 0.00
CA THR A 80 0.88 -11.41 1.44
C THR A 80 2.22 -11.67 2.13
N ARG A 81 3.20 -12.25 1.44
CA ARG A 81 4.52 -12.60 2.05
C ARG A 81 5.48 -11.42 2.21
N ALA A 82 5.37 -10.37 1.40
CA ALA A 82 6.28 -9.22 1.49
C ALA A 82 6.22 -8.57 2.89
N GLN A 83 7.38 -8.30 3.51
CA GLN A 83 7.43 -7.65 4.82
C GLN A 83 6.85 -6.24 4.78
N LEU A 84 7.05 -5.52 3.68
CA LEU A 84 6.36 -4.29 3.35
C LEU A 84 5.66 -4.42 1.99
N LEU A 85 4.34 -4.30 1.98
CA LEU A 85 3.54 -4.12 0.77
C LEU A 85 3.19 -2.64 0.62
N ILE A 86 3.51 -2.04 -0.52
CA ILE A 86 3.12 -0.68 -0.87
C ILE A 86 2.01 -0.75 -1.90
N LEU A 87 0.83 -0.22 -1.53
CA LEU A 87 -0.33 -0.04 -2.39
C LEU A 87 -0.43 1.44 -2.77
N ASP A 88 0.09 1.79 -3.95
CA ASP A 88 0.13 3.18 -4.42
C ASP A 88 -1.09 3.54 -5.28
N ASP A 89 -1.57 4.77 -5.16
CA ASP A 89 -2.74 5.33 -5.87
C ASP A 89 -4.06 4.61 -5.59
N PHE A 90 -4.27 4.28 -4.32
CA PHE A 90 -5.55 3.78 -3.83
C PHE A 90 -6.66 4.84 -3.95
N GLY A 91 -7.88 4.38 -4.27
CA GLY A 91 -9.08 5.22 -4.27
C GLY A 91 -9.17 6.20 -5.43
N THR A 92 -8.41 6.00 -6.51
CA THR A 92 -8.48 6.80 -7.74
C THR A 92 -9.73 6.53 -8.57
N HIS A 93 -10.36 5.36 -8.39
CA HIS A 93 -11.60 4.95 -9.04
C HIS A 93 -12.47 4.14 -8.08
N SER A 94 -13.77 4.05 -8.36
CA SER A 94 -14.68 3.15 -7.65
C SER A 94 -14.27 1.70 -7.86
N LEU A 95 -14.24 0.92 -6.77
CA LEU A 95 -13.91 -0.50 -6.81
C LEU A 95 -15.15 -1.33 -7.11
N THR A 96 -15.00 -2.36 -7.95
CA THR A 96 -16.00 -3.43 -8.05
C THR A 96 -16.03 -4.26 -6.77
N ASP A 97 -17.12 -5.01 -6.53
CA ASP A 97 -17.23 -5.87 -5.34
C ASP A 97 -16.10 -6.91 -5.28
N GLN A 98 -15.73 -7.47 -6.43
CA GLN A 98 -14.62 -8.41 -6.53
C GLN A 98 -13.27 -7.77 -6.17
N GLN A 99 -13.01 -6.55 -6.65
CA GLN A 99 -11.78 -5.83 -6.32
C GLN A 99 -11.71 -5.47 -4.84
N ARG A 100 -12.85 -5.06 -4.25
CA ARG A 100 -12.99 -4.78 -2.83
C ARG A 100 -12.75 -6.03 -1.99
N PHE A 101 -13.31 -7.16 -2.40
CA PHE A 101 -13.10 -8.45 -1.75
C PHE A 101 -11.62 -8.87 -1.77
N HIS A 102 -10.96 -8.82 -2.92
CA HIS A 102 -9.54 -9.18 -3.01
C HIS A 102 -8.64 -8.28 -2.17
N LEU A 103 -8.89 -6.97 -2.12
CA LEU A 103 -8.17 -6.07 -1.23
C LEU A 103 -8.40 -6.42 0.24
N PHE A 104 -9.64 -6.74 0.61
CA PHE A 104 -9.97 -7.15 1.97
C PHE A 104 -9.18 -8.40 2.37
N GLU A 105 -9.19 -9.45 1.54
CA GLU A 105 -8.42 -10.69 1.80
C GLU A 105 -6.92 -10.41 1.96
N ILE A 106 -6.34 -9.58 1.08
CA ILE A 106 -4.91 -9.21 1.16
C ILE A 106 -4.61 -8.47 2.46
N VAL A 107 -5.45 -7.52 2.86
CA VAL A 107 -5.24 -6.72 4.09
C VAL A 107 -5.47 -7.56 5.34
N GLU A 108 -6.49 -8.41 5.34
CA GLU A 108 -6.79 -9.33 6.45
C GLU A 108 -5.63 -10.29 6.70
N GLU A 109 -5.14 -10.97 5.66
CA GLU A 109 -4.03 -11.93 5.78
C GLU A 109 -2.73 -11.27 6.26
N ARG A 110 -2.58 -9.96 6.02
CA ARG A 110 -1.41 -9.18 6.46
C ARG A 110 -1.60 -8.55 7.85
N TYR A 111 -2.83 -8.44 8.35
CA TYR A 111 -3.15 -7.71 9.57
C TYR A 111 -2.38 -8.27 10.78
N ARG A 112 -1.67 -7.39 11.49
CA ARG A 112 -0.77 -7.73 12.62
C ARG A 112 0.33 -8.76 12.31
N ARG A 113 0.60 -9.07 11.03
CA ARG A 113 1.65 -10.02 10.59
C ARG A 113 2.72 -9.37 9.71
N LYS A 114 2.33 -8.40 8.86
CA LYS A 114 3.21 -7.68 7.93
C LYS A 114 2.69 -6.24 7.77
N SER A 115 3.57 -5.32 7.39
CA SER A 115 3.22 -3.91 7.26
C SER A 115 2.75 -3.56 5.86
N THR A 116 1.74 -2.72 5.76
CA THR A 116 1.21 -2.21 4.50
C THR A 116 1.27 -0.69 4.50
N LEU A 117 1.81 -0.11 3.42
CA LEU A 117 1.80 1.33 3.19
C LEU A 117 0.83 1.62 2.04
N ILE A 118 -0.16 2.46 2.29
CA ILE A 118 -1.15 2.87 1.29
C ILE A 118 -0.95 4.33 0.97
N THR A 119 -0.93 4.70 -0.31
CA THR A 119 -1.10 6.09 -0.72
C THR A 119 -2.52 6.28 -1.25
N ALA A 120 -3.17 7.35 -0.83
CA ALA A 120 -4.52 7.68 -1.28
C ALA A 120 -4.66 9.18 -1.51
N GLN A 121 -5.53 9.57 -2.42
CA GLN A 121 -5.90 10.97 -2.55
C GLN A 121 -6.91 11.31 -1.46
N LEU A 122 -6.68 12.42 -0.76
CA LEU A 122 -7.76 13.01 0.03
C LEU A 122 -8.65 13.73 -0.99
N GLN A 123 -9.82 13.17 -1.28
CA GLN A 123 -10.86 13.97 -1.91
C GLN A 123 -11.28 14.98 -0.84
N GLY A 124 -10.93 16.25 -1.05
CA GLY A 124 -11.38 17.31 -0.14
C GLY A 124 -12.90 17.26 -0.09
N ASP A 125 -13.46 17.31 1.12
CA ASP A 125 -14.90 17.25 1.43
C ASP A 125 -15.78 17.51 0.20
N ALA A 126 -16.07 16.45 -0.55
CA ALA A 126 -17.25 16.45 -1.39
C ALA A 126 -18.37 16.37 -0.38
N GLY A 127 -18.93 17.54 -0.03
CA GLY A 127 -19.95 17.72 0.98
C GLY A 127 -20.85 16.49 1.02
N LEU A 128 -20.80 15.80 2.16
CA LEU A 128 -21.92 14.95 2.54
C LEU A 128 -23.18 15.81 2.38
N PRO A 129 -24.24 15.30 1.75
CA PRO A 129 -25.53 15.99 1.80
C PRO A 129 -25.93 16.26 3.27
#